data_AF-A0A8C0I181-F1
#
_entry.id   AF-A0A8C0I181-F1
#
_cell.length_a   1.000
_cell.length_b   1.000
_cell.length_c   1.000
_cell.angle_alpha   90.00
_cell.angle_beta   90.00
_cell.angle_gamma   90.00
#
_symmetry.space_group_name_H-M   'P 1'
#
loop_
_entity.id
_entity.type
_entity.pdbx_description
1 polymer ?
#
loop_
_entity_poly.entity_id
_entity_poly.type
_entity_poly.pdbx_seq_one_letter_code
_entity_poly.pdbx_strand_id
1 'polypeptide(L)'
;MNESKPGGSQNPSLFPACVFCRKNDDCPIKYGEKKTKEKWNLTVHYYCLLMSSGIWQRGKEEEGVYGFLIEDIRKEVTRASKLKCCICKKTGASIGCVAPRCKRSYHFPCGLQRECIFHFTGNFVSFCWNHRPVQIIISNNYRDSLPCTICLEFIEPIPTYSILRSPCCKNAWFHRDCLQVQAINAGVFFFRCTICNNSDIFQKEMLRMGIHIPEKDAPWELEENAYQELLQHYEHCDVRRCRCKEGRDHNVPDSKWEIKRCQCCGSRGTHLACSSLQSWEQNWECLECRGILYNSGDFQKAKKHTLPNTNVGITDCLLEESSPKLPRQSPGAQRKDLLSNCMPIKWTTWKKWTNF
;
A
#
# COMPACT_ATOMS: atom_id res chain seq x y z
N MET A 1 -39.72 -55.72 -13.57
CA MET A 1 -39.75 -54.77 -12.45
C MET A 1 -38.33 -54.53 -12.01
N ASN A 2 -37.78 -53.35 -12.32
CA ASN A 2 -36.64 -52.79 -11.62
C ASN A 2 -36.65 -51.29 -11.88
N GLU A 3 -37.04 -50.55 -10.85
CA GLU A 3 -37.07 -49.09 -10.82
C GLU A 3 -35.65 -48.55 -10.73
N SER A 4 -35.31 -47.67 -11.67
CA SER A 4 -34.08 -46.88 -11.69
C SER A 4 -34.21 -45.68 -10.73
N LYS A 5 -33.40 -45.66 -9.67
CA LYS A 5 -33.16 -44.46 -8.84
C LYS A 5 -32.36 -43.42 -9.62
N PRO A 6 -32.70 -42.12 -9.57
CA PRO A 6 -31.83 -41.06 -10.07
C PRO A 6 -30.84 -40.66 -8.96
N GLY A 7 -29.56 -41.00 -9.16
CA GLY A 7 -28.45 -40.47 -8.35
C GLY A 7 -28.11 -39.06 -8.80
N GLY A 8 -28.36 -38.08 -7.94
CA GLY A 8 -27.94 -36.70 -8.14
C GLY A 8 -26.41 -36.58 -8.10
N SER A 9 -25.83 -36.10 -9.19
CA SER A 9 -24.41 -35.76 -9.31
C SER A 9 -24.11 -34.46 -8.57
N GLN A 10 -23.46 -34.54 -7.41
CA GLN A 10 -22.77 -33.39 -6.83
C GLN A 10 -21.31 -33.41 -7.31
N ASN A 11 -21.02 -32.61 -8.34
CA ASN A 11 -19.66 -32.26 -8.70
C ASN A 11 -19.14 -31.24 -7.66
N PRO A 12 -18.06 -31.51 -6.89
CA PRO A 12 -17.48 -30.50 -6.02
C PRO A 12 -16.89 -29.39 -6.91
N SER A 13 -17.43 -28.19 -6.81
CA SER A 13 -16.85 -27.03 -7.50
C SER A 13 -15.38 -26.89 -7.12
N LEU A 14 -14.49 -26.80 -8.12
CA LEU A 14 -13.02 -26.69 -8.00
C LEU A 14 -12.56 -25.54 -7.07
N PHE A 15 -13.44 -24.60 -6.74
CA PHE A 15 -13.21 -23.55 -5.77
C PHE A 15 -14.42 -23.41 -4.83
N PRO A 16 -14.28 -23.72 -3.52
CA PRO A 16 -15.39 -23.62 -2.58
C PRO A 16 -15.85 -22.17 -2.40
N ALA A 17 -17.15 -21.98 -2.26
CA ALA A 17 -17.78 -20.68 -2.07
C ALA A 17 -17.56 -20.15 -0.65
N CYS A 18 -17.41 -18.83 -0.50
CA CYS A 18 -17.42 -18.22 0.84
C CYS A 18 -18.79 -18.41 1.51
N VAL A 19 -18.82 -18.88 2.75
CA VAL A 19 -20.07 -19.15 3.49
C VAL A 19 -20.91 -17.91 3.78
N PHE A 20 -20.30 -16.71 3.81
CA PHE A 20 -21.00 -15.45 4.03
C PHE A 20 -21.59 -14.88 2.74
N CYS A 21 -20.76 -14.66 1.71
CA CYS A 21 -21.19 -13.97 0.49
C CYS A 21 -21.63 -14.90 -0.65
N ARG A 22 -21.38 -16.21 -0.52
CA ARG A 22 -21.68 -17.25 -1.51
C ARG A 22 -20.99 -17.07 -2.87
N LYS A 23 -19.94 -16.26 -2.91
CA LYS A 23 -19.10 -16.07 -4.09
C LYS A 23 -17.89 -17.00 -4.08
N ASN A 24 -17.46 -17.40 -5.27
CA ASN A 24 -16.27 -18.23 -5.47
C ASN A 24 -15.03 -17.41 -5.79
N ASP A 25 -15.18 -16.14 -6.18
CA ASP A 25 -14.11 -15.21 -6.51
C ASP A 25 -12.98 -15.27 -5.47
N ASP A 26 -11.72 -15.29 -5.90
CA ASP A 26 -10.57 -15.15 -5.02
C ASP A 26 -9.81 -13.89 -5.42
N CYS A 27 -10.14 -12.78 -4.75
CA CYS A 27 -9.54 -11.48 -5.00
C CYS A 27 -9.12 -10.88 -3.66
N PRO A 28 -7.89 -11.18 -3.18
CA PRO A 28 -7.43 -10.76 -1.87
C PRO A 28 -7.47 -9.24 -1.66
N ILE A 29 -7.19 -8.46 -2.72
CA ILE A 29 -7.26 -6.99 -2.68
C ILE A 29 -8.69 -6.53 -2.36
N LYS A 30 -9.71 -7.19 -2.94
CA LYS A 30 -11.10 -6.76 -2.84
C LYS A 30 -11.83 -7.35 -1.64
N TYR A 31 -11.61 -8.63 -1.33
CA TYR A 31 -12.38 -9.37 -0.33
C TYR A 31 -11.54 -9.85 0.86
N GLY A 32 -10.24 -9.52 0.88
CA GLY A 32 -9.29 -10.12 1.80
C GLY A 32 -8.96 -11.54 1.38
N GLU A 33 -7.93 -12.10 1.98
CA GLU A 33 -7.50 -13.46 1.68
C GLU A 33 -8.64 -14.47 1.85
N LYS A 34 -8.76 -15.39 0.89
CA LYS A 34 -9.72 -16.48 0.97
C LYS A 34 -9.09 -17.65 1.71
N LYS A 35 -9.67 -18.03 2.85
CA LYS A 35 -9.21 -19.15 3.67
C LYS A 35 -10.18 -20.32 3.59
N THR A 36 -9.65 -21.51 3.33
CA THR A 36 -10.38 -22.78 3.38
C THR A 36 -9.85 -23.64 4.51
N LYS A 37 -10.77 -24.19 5.32
CA LYS A 37 -10.49 -25.12 6.41
C LYS A 37 -11.19 -26.44 6.09
N GLU A 38 -10.47 -27.33 5.39
CA GLU A 38 -11.00 -28.59 4.86
C GLU A 38 -11.62 -29.48 5.93
N LYS A 39 -10.94 -29.63 7.08
CA LYS A 39 -11.44 -30.38 8.26
C LYS A 39 -12.86 -29.99 8.68
N TRP A 40 -13.25 -28.74 8.44
CA TRP A 40 -14.54 -28.18 8.85
C TRP A 40 -15.48 -27.86 7.69
N ASN A 41 -15.06 -28.17 6.45
CA ASN A 41 -15.71 -27.79 5.19
C ASN A 41 -16.16 -26.32 5.17
N LEU A 42 -15.24 -25.42 5.55
CA LEU A 42 -15.50 -24.00 5.74
C LEU A 42 -14.58 -23.17 4.85
N THR A 43 -15.17 -22.33 4.01
CA THR A 43 -14.44 -21.34 3.21
C THR A 43 -14.96 -19.95 3.49
N VAL A 44 -14.06 -18.99 3.73
CA VAL A 44 -14.38 -17.61 4.06
C VAL A 44 -13.46 -16.65 3.32
N HIS A 45 -14.00 -15.52 2.85
CA HIS A 45 -13.20 -14.34 2.58
C HIS A 45 -12.93 -13.62 3.89
N TYR A 46 -11.68 -13.21 4.13
CA TYR A 46 -11.31 -12.59 5.38
C TYR A 46 -12.12 -11.31 5.68
N TYR A 47 -12.36 -10.42 4.70
CA TYR A 47 -13.15 -9.21 4.97
C TYR A 47 -14.65 -9.49 5.14
N CYS A 48 -15.18 -10.57 4.56
CA CYS A 48 -16.55 -11.00 4.85
C CYS A 48 -16.70 -11.46 6.31
N LEU A 49 -15.67 -12.11 6.85
CA LEU A 49 -15.62 -12.56 8.25
C LEU A 49 -15.37 -11.38 9.20
N LEU A 50 -14.34 -10.59 8.92
CA LEU A 50 -13.89 -9.47 9.75
C LEU A 50 -14.98 -8.41 9.96
N MET A 51 -15.76 -8.09 8.90
CA MET A 51 -16.78 -7.05 8.96
C MET A 51 -18.14 -7.56 9.48
N SER A 52 -18.24 -8.83 9.83
CA SER A 52 -19.49 -9.45 10.25
C SER A 52 -19.92 -8.94 11.64
N SER A 53 -21.15 -8.44 11.78
CA SER A 53 -21.52 -7.66 12.96
C SER A 53 -21.74 -8.45 14.26
N GLY A 54 -21.82 -9.78 14.20
CA GLY A 54 -22.15 -10.64 15.34
C GLY A 54 -21.03 -11.59 15.76
N ILE A 55 -19.78 -11.33 15.37
CA ILE A 55 -18.65 -12.20 15.67
C ILE A 55 -17.52 -11.47 16.38
N TRP A 56 -16.78 -12.21 17.22
CA TRP A 56 -15.68 -11.70 18.03
C TRP A 56 -14.46 -12.63 17.87
N GLN A 57 -13.28 -12.03 17.80
CA GLN A 57 -12.01 -12.75 17.74
C GLN A 57 -11.57 -13.09 19.19
N ARG A 58 -11.82 -14.32 19.63
CA ARG A 58 -11.51 -14.77 21.00
C ARG A 58 -10.40 -15.82 21.09
N GLY A 59 -10.07 -16.47 19.97
CA GLY A 59 -9.00 -17.44 19.89
C GLY A 59 -7.64 -16.78 19.69
N LYS A 60 -6.58 -17.60 19.77
CA LYS A 60 -5.23 -17.19 19.37
C LYS A 60 -5.11 -17.11 17.85
N GLU A 61 -4.10 -16.41 17.34
CA GLU A 61 -3.97 -16.15 15.89
C GLU A 61 -3.97 -17.43 15.03
N GLU A 62 -3.31 -18.48 15.51
CA GLU A 62 -3.21 -19.79 14.87
C GLU A 62 -4.51 -20.61 14.93
N GLU A 63 -5.44 -20.25 15.81
CA GLU A 63 -6.69 -20.98 16.01
C GLU A 63 -7.78 -20.54 15.02
N GLY A 64 -8.56 -21.52 14.55
CA GLY A 64 -9.68 -21.27 13.64
C GLY A 64 -9.22 -20.56 12.35
N VAL A 65 -9.78 -19.38 12.08
CA VAL A 65 -9.36 -18.49 11.00
C VAL A 65 -8.89 -17.18 11.62
N TYR A 66 -7.58 -16.97 11.77
CA TYR A 66 -7.03 -15.76 12.39
C TYR A 66 -7.66 -15.49 13.75
N GLY A 67 -7.72 -16.46 14.67
CA GLY A 67 -8.36 -16.30 16.00
C GLY A 67 -9.88 -16.23 16.02
N PHE A 68 -10.56 -16.28 14.87
CA PHE A 68 -12.00 -16.53 14.82
C PHE A 68 -12.25 -18.04 14.94
N LEU A 69 -12.81 -18.46 16.08
CA LEU A 69 -13.12 -19.86 16.35
C LEU A 69 -14.18 -20.38 15.37
N ILE A 70 -14.01 -21.61 14.89
CA ILE A 70 -14.89 -22.22 13.88
C ILE A 70 -16.36 -22.25 14.35
N GLU A 71 -16.59 -22.49 15.64
CA GLU A 71 -17.92 -22.46 16.24
C GLU A 71 -18.59 -21.08 16.19
N ASP A 72 -17.83 -20.01 16.42
CA ASP A 72 -18.33 -18.64 16.37
C ASP A 72 -18.62 -18.23 14.93
N ILE A 73 -17.80 -18.67 13.97
CA ILE A 73 -18.07 -18.49 12.55
C ILE A 73 -19.40 -19.17 12.16
N ARG A 74 -19.63 -20.41 12.62
CA ARG A 74 -20.88 -21.14 12.32
C ARG A 74 -22.11 -20.48 12.97
N LYS A 75 -21.99 -20.01 14.21
CA LYS A 75 -23.05 -19.23 14.89
C LYS A 75 -23.37 -17.96 14.11
N GLU A 76 -22.35 -17.25 13.64
CA GLU A 76 -22.52 -16.02 12.88
C GLU A 76 -23.15 -16.27 11.50
N VAL A 77 -22.75 -17.34 10.80
CA VAL A 77 -23.40 -17.78 9.55
C VAL A 77 -24.88 -18.11 9.79
N THR A 78 -25.21 -18.74 10.92
CA THR A 78 -26.58 -19.08 11.31
C THR A 78 -27.41 -17.85 11.65
N ARG A 79 -26.81 -16.83 12.27
CA ARG A 79 -27.46 -15.52 12.47
C ARG A 79 -27.70 -14.83 11.14
N ALA A 80 -26.68 -14.76 10.29
CA ALA A 80 -26.72 -14.08 9.00
C ALA A 80 -27.71 -14.72 8.01
N SER A 81 -27.94 -16.04 8.09
CA SER A 81 -28.91 -16.73 7.23
C SER A 81 -30.36 -16.22 7.41
N LYS A 82 -30.66 -15.60 8.56
CA LYS A 82 -31.96 -14.97 8.85
C LYS A 82 -32.06 -13.53 8.32
N LEU A 83 -30.95 -12.95 7.87
CA LEU A 83 -30.87 -11.56 7.41
C LEU A 83 -30.84 -11.49 5.88
N LYS A 84 -31.73 -10.67 5.30
CA LYS A 84 -31.85 -10.45 3.87
C LYS A 84 -31.00 -9.26 3.43
N CYS A 85 -30.16 -9.45 2.42
CA CYS A 85 -29.35 -8.39 1.85
C CYS A 85 -30.24 -7.33 1.22
N CYS A 86 -30.02 -6.07 1.58
CA CYS A 86 -30.81 -4.94 1.08
C CYS A 86 -30.60 -4.69 -0.42
N ILE A 87 -29.49 -5.18 -0.98
CA ILE A 87 -29.04 -4.96 -2.35
C ILE A 87 -29.47 -6.14 -3.23
N CYS A 88 -28.90 -7.32 -3.01
CA CYS A 88 -29.17 -8.50 -3.86
C CYS A 88 -30.41 -9.32 -3.45
N LYS A 89 -31.06 -8.96 -2.33
CA LYS A 89 -32.26 -9.63 -1.79
C LYS A 89 -32.08 -11.10 -1.38
N LYS A 90 -30.87 -11.65 -1.40
CA LYS A 90 -30.57 -13.01 -0.88
C LYS A 90 -30.25 -12.98 0.63
N THR A 91 -30.40 -14.11 1.30
CA THR A 91 -30.05 -14.26 2.73
C THR A 91 -28.53 -14.35 2.95
N GLY A 92 -28.08 -14.32 4.22
CA GLY A 92 -26.65 -14.38 4.58
C GLY A 92 -25.99 -13.01 4.75
N ALA A 93 -26.79 -11.93 4.82
CA ALA A 93 -26.30 -10.56 4.90
C ALA A 93 -25.79 -10.24 6.32
N SER A 94 -24.55 -10.61 6.60
CA SER A 94 -24.00 -10.61 7.95
C SER A 94 -23.57 -9.23 8.47
N ILE A 95 -23.44 -8.24 7.58
CA ILE A 95 -22.96 -6.89 7.91
C ILE A 95 -24.14 -5.93 8.00
N GLY A 96 -24.28 -5.24 9.14
CA GLY A 96 -25.26 -4.19 9.36
C GLY A 96 -24.66 -2.78 9.29
N CYS A 97 -25.48 -1.80 8.91
CA CYS A 97 -25.11 -0.39 9.06
C CYS A 97 -25.12 0.00 10.55
N VAL A 98 -24.07 0.68 11.00
CA VAL A 98 -23.92 1.14 12.40
C VAL A 98 -24.84 2.31 12.75
N ALA A 99 -25.34 3.05 11.76
CA ALA A 99 -26.14 4.24 12.00
C ALA A 99 -27.40 3.92 12.83
N PRO A 100 -27.73 4.72 13.86
CA PRO A 100 -28.89 4.48 14.70
C PRO A 100 -30.17 4.30 13.89
N ARG A 101 -30.98 3.31 14.27
CA ARG A 101 -32.27 2.96 13.62
C ARG A 101 -32.15 2.47 12.16
N CYS A 102 -30.96 2.38 11.58
CA CYS A 102 -30.78 1.80 10.26
C CYS A 102 -30.87 0.28 10.32
N LYS A 103 -31.84 -0.31 9.63
CA LYS A 103 -32.05 -1.77 9.57
C LYS A 103 -31.39 -2.41 8.34
N ARG A 104 -30.51 -1.69 7.64
CA ARG A 104 -29.90 -2.20 6.41
C ARG A 104 -28.80 -3.21 6.74
N SER A 105 -28.97 -4.43 6.25
CA SER A 105 -27.95 -5.47 6.22
C SER A 105 -27.53 -5.80 4.79
N TYR A 106 -26.27 -6.13 4.57
CA TYR A 106 -25.72 -6.46 3.25
C TYR A 106 -24.57 -7.47 3.36
N HIS A 107 -24.28 -8.17 2.26
CA HIS A 107 -23.01 -8.89 2.13
C HIS A 107 -21.88 -7.90 1.88
N PHE A 108 -20.65 -8.24 2.28
CA PHE A 108 -19.48 -7.40 2.02
C PHE A 108 -19.32 -7.02 0.53
N PRO A 109 -19.35 -7.97 -0.44
CA PRO A 109 -19.23 -7.62 -1.86
C PRO A 109 -20.39 -6.76 -2.38
N CYS A 110 -21.60 -6.95 -1.84
CA CYS A 110 -22.75 -6.12 -2.20
C CYS A 110 -22.54 -4.69 -1.69
N GLY A 111 -22.08 -4.54 -0.45
CA GLY A 111 -21.77 -3.24 0.12
C GLY A 111 -20.72 -2.49 -0.70
N LEU A 112 -19.64 -3.16 -1.13
CA LEU A 112 -18.65 -2.55 -2.03
C LEU A 112 -19.28 -2.06 -3.35
N GLN A 113 -20.13 -2.88 -3.98
CA GLN A 113 -20.83 -2.50 -5.23
C GLN A 113 -21.76 -1.31 -5.04
N ARG A 114 -22.32 -1.16 -3.83
CA ARG A 114 -23.22 -0.05 -3.48
C ARG A 114 -22.47 1.06 -2.76
N GLU A 115 -21.14 1.09 -2.79
CA GLU A 115 -20.32 2.16 -2.20
C GLU A 115 -20.57 2.37 -0.69
N CYS A 116 -20.78 1.28 0.05
CA CYS A 116 -20.72 1.28 1.51
C CYS A 116 -19.29 1.56 1.97
N ILE A 117 -19.15 2.14 3.17
CA ILE A 117 -17.83 2.35 3.81
C ILE A 117 -17.68 1.35 4.96
N PHE A 118 -16.51 0.71 5.02
CA PHE A 118 -16.13 -0.26 6.05
C PHE A 118 -14.90 0.30 6.77
N HIS A 119 -14.94 0.38 8.09
CA HIS A 119 -13.79 0.77 8.89
C HIS A 119 -13.01 -0.49 9.27
N PHE A 120 -11.72 -0.51 8.98
CA PHE A 120 -10.81 -1.64 9.27
C PHE A 120 -10.06 -1.45 10.60
N THR A 121 -10.58 -0.58 11.46
CA THR A 121 -9.99 -0.23 12.76
C THR A 121 -11.07 -0.15 13.82
N GLY A 122 -10.66 -0.25 15.09
CA GLY A 122 -11.57 -0.19 16.24
C GLY A 122 -12.59 -1.32 16.20
N ASN A 123 -13.89 -0.98 16.23
CA ASN A 123 -15.00 -1.94 16.30
C ASN A 123 -15.49 -2.41 14.92
N PHE A 124 -14.70 -2.22 13.85
CA PHE A 124 -15.01 -2.67 12.49
C PHE A 124 -16.39 -2.21 11.97
N VAL A 125 -16.75 -0.97 12.30
CA VAL A 125 -18.08 -0.43 11.99
C VAL A 125 -18.27 -0.27 10.48
N SER A 126 -19.50 -0.46 10.02
CA SER A 126 -19.86 -0.40 8.61
C SER A 126 -21.00 0.59 8.38
N PHE A 127 -20.93 1.36 7.29
CA PHE A 127 -21.92 2.37 6.93
C PHE A 127 -22.55 2.04 5.57
N CYS A 128 -23.87 2.06 5.50
CA CYS A 128 -24.57 1.95 4.22
C CYS A 128 -24.37 3.21 3.36
N TRP A 129 -24.68 3.13 2.08
CA TRP A 129 -24.57 4.22 1.11
C TRP A 129 -25.29 5.53 1.49
N ASN A 130 -26.30 5.49 2.35
CA ASN A 130 -26.98 6.70 2.86
C ASN A 130 -26.33 7.29 4.12
N HIS A 131 -25.56 6.51 4.87
CA HIS A 131 -25.01 6.90 6.17
C HIS A 131 -23.48 6.89 6.19
N ARG A 132 -22.86 6.64 5.04
CA ARG A 132 -21.40 6.66 4.90
C ARG A 132 -20.87 8.08 5.16
N PRO A 133 -19.67 8.21 5.74
CA PRO A 133 -19.03 9.50 5.83
C PRO A 133 -18.77 10.08 4.43
N VAL A 134 -18.83 11.40 4.36
CA VAL A 134 -18.49 12.18 3.17
C VAL A 134 -17.49 13.28 3.57
N GLN A 135 -16.70 13.73 2.61
CA GLN A 135 -15.84 14.89 2.80
C GLN A 135 -16.62 16.14 2.42
N ILE A 136 -16.78 17.06 3.38
CA ILE A 136 -17.44 18.33 3.13
C ILE A 136 -16.35 19.32 2.71
N ILE A 137 -16.50 19.87 1.51
CA ILE A 137 -15.64 20.96 1.04
C ILE A 137 -16.46 22.24 0.91
N ILE A 138 -15.85 23.36 1.27
CA ILE A 138 -16.38 24.67 0.88
C ILE A 138 -16.21 24.76 -0.64
N SER A 139 -17.28 25.08 -1.35
CA SER A 139 -17.31 25.17 -2.81
C SER A 139 -16.12 25.99 -3.29
N ASN A 140 -15.17 25.33 -3.93
CA ASN A 140 -14.09 25.99 -4.63
C ASN A 140 -14.47 26.00 -6.11
N ASN A 141 -14.28 27.14 -6.77
CA ASN A 141 -14.42 27.24 -8.21
C ASN A 141 -13.22 26.55 -8.90
N TYR A 142 -13.10 25.24 -8.77
CA TYR A 142 -12.20 24.47 -9.61
C TYR A 142 -12.75 24.57 -11.03
N ARG A 143 -12.08 25.37 -11.87
CA ARG A 143 -12.47 25.58 -13.26
C ARG A 143 -12.03 24.42 -14.14
N ASP A 144 -11.06 23.65 -13.67
CA ASP A 144 -10.34 22.62 -14.42
C ASP A 144 -10.24 21.30 -13.65
N SER A 145 -10.05 20.20 -14.39
CA SER A 145 -9.69 18.90 -13.84
C SER A 145 -8.30 18.96 -13.19
N LEU A 146 -8.12 18.21 -12.10
CA LEU A 146 -6.85 18.12 -11.38
C LEU A 146 -6.29 16.71 -11.48
N PRO A 147 -4.97 16.51 -11.51
CA PRO A 147 -4.39 15.18 -11.52
C PRO A 147 -4.55 14.50 -10.16
N CYS A 148 -4.87 13.20 -10.16
CA CYS A 148 -4.66 12.34 -9.02
C CYS A 148 -3.17 12.35 -8.67
N THR A 149 -2.82 12.66 -7.43
CA THR A 149 -1.39 12.82 -7.05
C THR A 149 -0.63 11.49 -6.94
N ILE A 150 -1.28 10.36 -7.23
CA ILE A 150 -0.65 9.03 -7.28
C ILE A 150 -0.46 8.57 -8.74
N CYS A 151 -1.54 8.49 -9.53
CA CYS A 151 -1.46 7.99 -10.91
C CYS A 151 -1.30 9.08 -11.98
N LEU A 152 -1.40 10.36 -11.60
CA LEU A 152 -1.33 11.53 -12.49
C LEU A 152 -2.45 11.64 -13.54
N GLU A 153 -3.42 10.72 -13.55
CA GLU A 153 -4.63 10.84 -14.36
C GLU A 153 -5.55 11.94 -13.84
N PHE A 154 -6.20 12.66 -14.77
CA PHE A 154 -7.10 13.76 -14.43
C PHE A 154 -8.41 13.28 -13.83
N ILE A 155 -8.84 14.00 -12.80
CA ILE A 155 -10.10 13.78 -12.09
C ILE A 155 -10.87 15.09 -11.94
N GLU A 156 -12.19 14.95 -11.83
CA GLU A 156 -13.02 16.05 -11.37
C GLU A 156 -12.84 16.20 -9.85
N PRO A 157 -12.44 17.37 -9.34
CA PRO A 157 -12.16 17.61 -7.91
C PRO A 157 -13.45 17.77 -7.10
N ILE A 158 -14.33 16.78 -7.20
CA ILE A 158 -15.60 16.67 -6.49
C ILE A 158 -15.49 15.46 -5.56
N PRO A 159 -15.64 15.63 -4.23
CA PRO A 159 -15.58 14.52 -3.31
C PRO A 159 -16.72 13.54 -3.57
N THR A 160 -16.37 12.29 -3.85
CA THR A 160 -17.33 11.20 -4.07
C THR A 160 -16.85 9.94 -3.32
N TYR A 161 -17.50 8.80 -3.54
CA TYR A 161 -16.95 7.54 -3.04
C TYR A 161 -15.59 7.23 -3.68
N SER A 162 -15.44 7.45 -4.99
CA SER A 162 -14.25 7.12 -5.76
C SER A 162 -13.18 8.21 -5.73
N ILE A 163 -13.53 9.45 -5.41
CA ILE A 163 -12.61 10.59 -5.40
C ILE A 163 -12.50 11.17 -3.98
N LEU A 164 -11.28 11.17 -3.45
CA LEU A 164 -10.96 11.65 -2.11
C LEU A 164 -9.97 12.81 -2.18
N ARG A 165 -10.10 13.74 -1.23
CA ARG A 165 -9.22 14.88 -1.03
C ARG A 165 -8.34 14.67 0.19
N SER A 166 -7.11 15.16 0.11
CA SER A 166 -6.23 15.25 1.27
C SER A 166 -6.79 16.22 2.33
N PRO A 167 -6.76 15.86 3.63
CA PRO A 167 -7.07 16.79 4.71
C PRO A 167 -5.95 17.81 4.97
N CYS A 168 -4.71 17.53 4.56
CA CYS A 168 -3.54 18.38 4.84
C CYS A 168 -3.12 19.27 3.66
N CYS A 169 -3.57 18.98 2.43
CA CYS A 169 -3.15 19.69 1.22
C CYS A 169 -4.35 20.06 0.34
N LYS A 170 -4.58 21.36 0.13
CA LYS A 170 -5.79 21.88 -0.54
C LYS A 170 -6.01 21.34 -1.96
N ASN A 171 -4.94 21.10 -2.72
CA ASN A 171 -5.02 20.67 -4.12
C ASN A 171 -4.59 19.21 -4.33
N ALA A 172 -4.45 18.43 -3.25
CA ALA A 172 -4.12 17.02 -3.35
C ALA A 172 -5.40 16.19 -3.39
N TRP A 173 -5.62 15.54 -4.53
CA TRP A 173 -6.78 14.70 -4.83
C TRP A 173 -6.33 13.32 -5.29
N PHE A 174 -7.21 12.34 -5.10
CA PHE A 174 -6.87 10.93 -5.28
C PHE A 174 -8.07 10.11 -5.74
N HIS A 175 -7.82 9.13 -6.60
CA HIS A 175 -8.69 7.97 -6.71
C HIS A 175 -8.62 7.14 -5.42
N ARG A 176 -9.77 6.67 -4.94
CA ARG A 176 -9.89 5.71 -3.83
C ARG A 176 -9.03 4.48 -4.08
N ASP A 177 -9.07 3.94 -5.29
CA ASP A 177 -8.34 2.72 -5.64
C ASP A 177 -6.82 2.94 -5.58
N CYS A 178 -6.34 4.10 -6.06
CA CYS A 178 -4.93 4.49 -5.92
C CYS A 178 -4.52 4.58 -4.44
N LEU A 179 -5.34 5.21 -3.59
CA LEU A 179 -5.09 5.27 -2.14
C LEU A 179 -5.08 3.89 -1.50
N GLN A 180 -5.99 3.01 -1.90
CA GLN A 180 -6.09 1.67 -1.35
C GLN A 180 -4.88 0.81 -1.70
N VAL A 181 -4.40 0.87 -2.95
CA VAL A 181 -3.17 0.20 -3.38
C VAL A 181 -1.95 0.78 -2.65
N GLN A 182 -1.85 2.10 -2.58
CA GLN A 182 -0.75 2.76 -1.86
C GLN A 182 -0.73 2.36 -0.38
N ALA A 183 -1.89 2.34 0.30
CA ALA A 183 -1.99 1.93 1.70
C ALA A 183 -1.60 0.46 1.91
N ILE A 184 -2.04 -0.45 1.04
CA ILE A 184 -1.68 -1.87 1.11
C ILE A 184 -0.18 -2.10 0.93
N ASN A 185 0.47 -1.32 0.07
CA ASN A 185 1.89 -1.45 -0.18
C ASN A 185 2.73 -0.75 0.90
N ALA A 186 2.34 0.44 1.33
CA ALA A 186 3.11 1.21 2.31
C ALA A 186 2.93 0.74 3.75
N GLY A 187 1.78 0.16 4.09
CA GLY A 187 1.44 -0.15 5.49
C GLY A 187 1.32 1.11 6.34
N VAL A 188 1.01 0.93 7.64
CA VAL A 188 0.79 2.04 8.57
C VAL A 188 2.01 2.94 8.75
N PHE A 189 3.23 2.39 8.64
CA PHE A 189 4.47 3.14 8.89
C PHE A 189 4.83 4.12 7.77
N PHE A 190 4.51 3.78 6.51
CA PHE A 190 4.93 4.58 5.35
C PHE A 190 3.78 5.23 4.59
N PHE A 191 2.52 4.90 4.91
CA PHE A 191 1.36 5.52 4.25
C PHE A 191 1.14 6.95 4.74
N ARG A 192 1.42 7.92 3.88
CA ARG A 192 1.38 9.36 4.18
C ARG A 192 1.01 10.17 2.96
N CYS A 193 0.66 11.44 3.17
CA CYS A 193 0.35 12.32 2.06
C CYS A 193 1.54 12.45 1.11
N THR A 194 1.33 12.17 -0.19
CA THR A 194 2.36 12.24 -1.25
C THR A 194 2.92 13.65 -1.48
N ILE A 195 2.25 14.69 -0.97
CA ILE A 195 2.63 16.09 -1.18
C ILE A 195 3.41 16.68 -0.01
N CYS A 196 2.96 16.45 1.23
CA CYS A 196 3.56 17.08 2.42
C CYS A 196 4.11 16.08 3.45
N ASN A 197 4.06 14.79 3.15
CA ASN A 197 4.55 13.72 4.02
C ASN A 197 3.83 13.58 5.39
N ASN A 198 2.74 14.33 5.62
CA ASN A 198 1.95 14.21 6.84
C ASN A 198 1.28 12.82 6.92
N SER A 199 1.55 12.08 7.99
CA SER A 199 0.92 10.81 8.32
C SER A 199 -0.37 11.00 9.11
N ASP A 200 -0.35 11.81 10.16
CA ASP A 200 -1.33 11.72 11.24
C ASP A 200 -2.75 12.08 10.80
N ILE A 201 -2.94 13.30 10.27
CA ILE A 201 -4.27 13.74 9.83
C ILE A 201 -4.66 13.07 8.51
N PHE A 202 -3.67 12.72 7.67
CA PHE A 202 -3.90 12.01 6.42
C PHE A 202 -4.46 10.61 6.65
N GLN A 203 -3.76 9.78 7.42
CA GLN A 203 -4.19 8.42 7.76
C GLN A 203 -5.55 8.44 8.47
N LYS A 204 -5.74 9.32 9.44
CA LYS A 204 -7.01 9.44 10.17
C LYS A 204 -8.19 9.67 9.23
N GLU A 205 -8.05 10.57 8.26
CA GLU A 205 -9.12 10.82 7.28
C GLU A 205 -9.27 9.65 6.29
N MET A 206 -8.17 9.06 5.81
CA MET A 206 -8.25 7.91 4.90
C MET A 206 -8.94 6.70 5.56
N LEU A 207 -8.63 6.41 6.83
CA LEU A 207 -9.33 5.41 7.64
C LEU A 207 -10.81 5.76 7.82
N ARG A 208 -11.13 7.03 8.13
CA ARG A 208 -12.52 7.50 8.25
C ARG A 208 -13.28 7.29 6.94
N MET A 209 -12.62 7.46 5.80
CA MET A 209 -13.19 7.22 4.48
C MET A 209 -13.15 5.73 4.06
N GLY A 210 -12.71 4.82 4.93
CA GLY A 210 -12.72 3.37 4.70
C GLY A 210 -11.60 2.85 3.81
N ILE A 211 -10.48 3.57 3.71
CA ILE A 211 -9.24 3.00 3.17
C ILE A 211 -8.67 2.06 4.22
N HIS A 212 -8.42 0.80 3.83
CA HIS A 212 -7.74 -0.15 4.70
C HIS A 212 -6.23 0.12 4.71
N ILE A 213 -5.67 0.39 5.89
CA ILE A 213 -4.23 0.55 6.11
C ILE A 213 -3.77 -0.61 7.00
N PRO A 214 -3.07 -1.62 6.46
CA PRO A 214 -2.63 -2.76 7.25
C PRO A 214 -1.46 -2.39 8.18
N GLU A 215 -1.46 -2.96 9.38
CA GLU A 215 -0.33 -2.93 10.33
C GLU A 215 0.73 -3.95 9.89
N LYS A 216 1.55 -3.57 8.91
CA LYS A 216 2.68 -4.36 8.43
C LYS A 216 3.79 -3.43 7.92
N ASP A 217 5.00 -3.95 7.89
CA ASP A 217 6.09 -3.30 7.17
C ASP A 217 5.81 -3.29 5.67
N ALA A 218 6.34 -2.28 4.99
CA ALA A 218 6.21 -2.23 3.56
C ALA A 218 7.00 -3.39 2.92
N PRO A 219 6.48 -4.04 1.85
CA PRO A 219 7.15 -5.18 1.22
C PRO A 219 8.60 -4.90 0.81
N TRP A 220 8.90 -3.67 0.40
CA TRP A 220 10.24 -3.26 0.01
C TRP A 220 11.25 -3.17 1.17
N GLU A 221 10.80 -3.12 2.42
CA GLU A 221 11.70 -3.22 3.59
C GLU A 221 12.09 -4.68 3.88
N LEU A 222 11.33 -5.63 3.34
CA LEU A 222 11.50 -7.07 3.56
C LEU A 222 12.23 -7.77 2.40
N GLU A 223 12.35 -7.10 1.25
CA GLU A 223 13.07 -7.60 0.10
C GLU A 223 14.59 -7.45 0.31
N GLU A 224 15.30 -8.58 0.33
CA GLU A 224 16.76 -8.57 0.35
C GLU A 224 17.27 -7.81 -0.88
N ASN A 225 18.14 -6.83 -0.66
CA ASN A 225 18.73 -5.97 -1.70
C ASN A 225 17.75 -5.01 -2.40
N ALA A 226 16.59 -4.68 -1.83
CA ALA A 226 15.60 -3.75 -2.41
C ALA A 226 16.18 -2.39 -2.84
N TYR A 227 17.27 -1.94 -2.19
CA TYR A 227 17.93 -0.67 -2.47
C TYR A 227 19.25 -0.82 -3.23
N GLN A 228 19.64 -2.02 -3.65
CA GLN A 228 20.93 -2.26 -4.31
C GLN A 228 21.05 -1.49 -5.63
N GLU A 229 19.94 -1.31 -6.34
CA GLU A 229 19.90 -0.48 -7.56
C GLU A 229 20.11 1.01 -7.27
N LEU A 230 19.69 1.52 -6.10
CA LEU A 230 19.95 2.91 -5.72
C LEU A 230 21.44 3.18 -5.43
N LEU A 231 22.20 2.12 -5.13
CA LEU A 231 23.65 2.18 -4.98
C LEU A 231 24.39 2.11 -6.33
N GLN A 232 23.70 1.75 -7.41
CA GLN A 232 24.30 1.78 -8.75
C GLN A 232 24.38 3.21 -9.23
N HIS A 233 25.60 3.71 -9.34
CA HIS A 233 25.84 5.00 -9.97
C HIS A 233 25.72 4.88 -11.48
N TYR A 234 25.17 5.91 -12.11
CA TYR A 234 25.18 6.01 -13.56
C TYR A 234 26.61 6.21 -14.07
N GLU A 235 27.14 5.21 -14.78
CA GLU A 235 28.54 5.14 -15.22
C GLU A 235 28.66 5.10 -16.75
N HIS A 236 27.87 5.91 -17.46
CA HIS A 236 27.95 6.00 -18.92
C HIS A 236 28.27 7.42 -19.39
N CYS A 237 29.09 7.53 -20.43
CA CYS A 237 29.43 8.78 -21.07
C CYS A 237 28.47 9.12 -22.23
N ASP A 238 27.52 10.02 -21.96
CA ASP A 238 26.45 10.45 -22.88
C ASP A 238 26.87 11.50 -23.90
N VAL A 239 28.09 12.03 -23.82
CA VAL A 239 28.51 13.08 -24.77
C VAL A 239 28.52 12.53 -26.20
N ARG A 240 28.07 13.36 -27.15
CA ARG A 240 27.94 12.96 -28.56
C ARG A 240 29.23 12.32 -29.10
N ARG A 241 30.40 12.85 -28.74
CA ARG A 241 31.72 12.34 -29.13
C ARG A 241 32.53 11.94 -27.90
N CYS A 242 32.45 10.67 -27.51
CA CYS A 242 33.31 10.11 -26.46
C CYS A 242 34.75 10.00 -26.97
N ARG A 243 35.71 10.36 -26.11
CA ARG A 243 37.17 10.29 -26.36
C ARG A 243 37.83 9.06 -25.76
N CYS A 244 37.11 8.30 -24.93
CA CYS A 244 37.62 7.10 -24.29
C CYS A 244 37.68 5.96 -25.31
N LYS A 245 38.86 5.34 -25.45
CA LYS A 245 39.07 4.20 -26.36
C LYS A 245 38.57 2.88 -25.78
N GLU A 246 38.49 2.79 -24.46
CA GLU A 246 38.03 1.60 -23.73
C GLU A 246 36.50 1.50 -23.66
N GLY A 247 35.80 2.50 -24.20
CA GLY A 247 34.34 2.52 -24.30
C GLY A 247 33.71 3.64 -23.47
N ARG A 248 32.37 3.73 -23.56
CA ARG A 248 31.60 4.78 -22.87
C ARG A 248 31.33 4.45 -21.40
N ASP A 249 31.33 3.17 -21.07
CA ASP A 249 31.11 2.65 -19.71
C ASP A 249 32.41 2.48 -18.91
N HIS A 250 33.56 2.75 -19.54
CA HIS A 250 34.85 2.68 -18.85
C HIS A 250 34.93 3.81 -17.81
N ASN A 251 34.98 3.47 -16.52
CA ASN A 251 35.04 4.40 -15.42
C ASN A 251 36.22 4.06 -14.50
N VAL A 252 37.14 5.00 -14.31
CA VAL A 252 38.30 4.83 -13.41
C VAL A 252 38.36 6.01 -12.45
N PRO A 253 38.17 5.81 -11.14
CA PRO A 253 38.26 6.85 -10.12
C PRO A 253 39.59 7.61 -10.16
N ASP A 254 39.58 8.89 -9.80
CA ASP A 254 40.76 9.76 -9.73
C ASP A 254 41.51 9.88 -11.06
N SER A 255 40.78 9.79 -12.18
CA SER A 255 41.37 9.82 -13.52
C SER A 255 40.57 10.70 -14.48
N LYS A 256 41.18 11.01 -15.62
CA LYS A 256 40.50 11.71 -16.72
C LYS A 256 39.34 10.91 -17.33
N TRP A 257 39.25 9.62 -17.02
CA TRP A 257 38.20 8.70 -17.43
C TRP A 257 37.18 8.44 -16.31
N GLU A 258 37.24 9.18 -15.21
CA GLU A 258 36.17 9.15 -14.22
C GLU A 258 34.90 9.81 -14.81
N ILE A 259 33.75 9.16 -14.61
CA ILE A 259 32.47 9.61 -15.14
C ILE A 259 31.80 10.56 -14.16
N LYS A 260 31.71 11.83 -14.55
CA LYS A 260 31.00 12.85 -13.82
C LYS A 260 29.52 12.87 -14.19
N ARG A 261 28.66 12.72 -13.19
CA ARG A 261 27.20 12.79 -13.35
C ARG A 261 26.69 14.22 -13.41
N CYS A 262 25.59 14.41 -14.13
CA CYS A 262 24.88 15.68 -14.16
C CYS A 262 24.41 16.03 -12.74
N GLN A 263 24.75 17.21 -12.23
CA GLN A 263 24.36 17.63 -10.89
C GLN A 263 22.83 17.75 -10.73
N CYS A 264 22.11 18.04 -11.81
CA CYS A 264 20.68 18.29 -11.75
C CYS A 264 19.85 17.00 -11.73
N CYS A 265 20.18 16.01 -12.58
CA CYS A 265 19.38 14.79 -12.72
C CYS A 265 20.08 13.51 -12.28
N GLY A 266 21.42 13.49 -12.20
CA GLY A 266 22.19 12.27 -11.93
C GLY A 266 22.11 11.17 -13.01
N SER A 267 21.16 11.25 -13.95
CA SER A 267 20.85 10.23 -14.96
C SER A 267 21.60 10.40 -16.30
N ARG A 268 22.57 11.31 -16.35
CA ARG A 268 23.47 11.52 -17.49
C ARG A 268 24.89 11.64 -16.97
N GLY A 269 25.87 11.19 -17.74
CA GLY A 269 27.28 11.23 -17.39
C GLY A 269 28.19 11.73 -18.51
N THR A 270 29.38 12.17 -18.13
CA THR A 270 30.47 12.48 -19.05
C THR A 270 31.79 12.09 -18.41
N HIS A 271 32.72 11.52 -19.18
CA HIS A 271 34.10 11.46 -18.71
C HIS A 271 34.64 12.87 -18.52
N LEU A 272 35.48 13.08 -17.50
CA LEU A 272 36.16 14.35 -17.28
C LEU A 272 36.84 14.84 -18.58
N ALA A 273 37.60 13.97 -19.25
CA ALA A 273 38.27 14.25 -20.53
C ALA A 273 37.35 14.53 -21.71
N CYS A 274 36.08 14.11 -21.65
CA CYS A 274 35.09 14.31 -22.71
C CYS A 274 34.25 15.57 -22.53
N SER A 275 34.41 16.25 -21.40
CA SER A 275 33.70 17.47 -21.05
C SER A 275 34.58 18.71 -21.25
N SER A 276 34.02 19.89 -20.99
CA SER A 276 34.77 21.16 -20.92
C SER A 276 35.27 21.47 -19.50
N LEU A 277 35.19 20.52 -18.57
CA LEU A 277 35.64 20.71 -17.20
C LEU A 277 37.17 20.67 -17.14
N GLN A 278 37.72 21.52 -16.28
CA GLN A 278 39.14 21.61 -15.99
C GLN A 278 39.53 20.75 -14.79
N SER A 279 38.59 20.50 -13.86
CA SER A 279 38.85 19.73 -12.65
C SER A 279 37.61 18.98 -12.14
N TRP A 280 37.82 18.06 -11.19
CA TRP A 280 36.77 17.23 -10.60
C TRP A 280 35.89 17.98 -9.57
N GLU A 281 36.23 19.21 -9.19
CA GLU A 281 35.43 20.02 -8.28
C GLU A 281 34.33 20.79 -9.04
N GLN A 282 34.46 20.93 -10.37
CA GLN A 282 33.52 21.72 -11.17
C GLN A 282 32.26 20.95 -11.52
N ASN A 283 31.09 21.50 -11.22
CA ASN A 283 29.83 20.83 -11.55
C ASN A 283 29.60 20.69 -13.06
N TRP A 284 29.06 19.54 -13.45
CA TRP A 284 28.62 19.29 -14.82
C TRP A 284 27.11 19.21 -14.91
N GLU A 285 26.57 19.70 -16.02
CA GLU A 285 25.14 19.70 -16.29
C GLU A 285 24.94 19.21 -17.73
N CYS A 286 24.01 18.29 -17.94
CA CYS A 286 23.68 17.80 -19.27
C CYS A 286 22.91 18.85 -20.07
N LEU A 287 22.87 18.68 -21.41
CA LEU A 287 22.22 19.62 -22.31
C LEU A 287 20.72 19.79 -22.00
N GLU A 288 20.03 18.73 -21.59
CA GLU A 288 18.61 18.74 -21.24
C GLU A 288 18.36 19.60 -19.99
N CYS A 289 19.10 19.35 -18.90
CA CYS A 289 18.97 20.13 -17.68
C CYS A 289 19.36 21.60 -17.88
N ARG A 290 20.41 21.87 -18.67
CA ARG A 290 20.76 23.25 -19.06
C ARG A 290 19.63 23.92 -19.84
N GLY A 291 19.01 23.21 -20.77
CA GLY A 291 17.87 23.72 -21.53
C GLY A 291 16.70 24.10 -20.61
N ILE A 292 16.38 23.24 -19.63
CA ILE A 292 15.31 23.52 -18.65
C ILE A 292 15.66 24.72 -17.77
N LEU A 293 16.88 24.81 -17.28
CA LEU A 293 17.29 25.85 -16.33
C LEU A 293 17.53 27.21 -16.98
N TYR A 294 18.04 27.23 -18.22
CA TYR A 294 18.53 28.46 -18.86
C TYR A 294 17.70 28.91 -20.09
N ASN A 295 16.88 28.04 -20.71
CA ASN A 295 15.99 28.45 -21.83
C ASN A 295 14.54 28.70 -21.40
N SER A 296 14.16 28.42 -20.16
CA SER A 296 12.86 28.84 -19.60
C SER A 296 12.99 30.26 -19.05
N GLY A 297 12.66 31.26 -19.86
CA GLY A 297 12.84 32.68 -19.58
C GLY A 297 12.09 33.28 -18.38
N ASP A 298 11.59 32.52 -17.41
CA ASP A 298 10.85 33.05 -16.24
C ASP A 298 10.90 32.12 -15.00
N PHE A 299 12.10 31.71 -14.56
CA PHE A 299 12.27 31.24 -13.17
C PHE A 299 13.17 32.20 -12.40
N GLN A 300 12.56 33.06 -11.57
CA GLN A 300 13.31 33.80 -10.56
C GLN A 300 13.96 32.80 -9.61
N LYS A 301 15.30 32.84 -9.54
CA LYS A 301 16.07 32.08 -8.54
C LYS A 301 15.50 32.37 -7.15
N ALA A 302 15.15 31.32 -6.41
CA ALA A 302 14.96 31.44 -4.97
C ALA A 302 16.24 32.05 -4.38
N LYS A 303 16.11 33.13 -3.60
CA LYS A 303 17.23 33.76 -2.92
C LYS A 303 17.97 32.69 -2.11
N LYS A 304 19.30 32.59 -2.30
CA LYS A 304 20.16 31.81 -1.41
C LYS A 304 19.90 32.28 0.02
N HIS A 305 19.35 31.42 0.87
CA HIS A 305 19.43 31.63 2.30
C HIS A 305 20.90 31.45 2.70
N THR A 306 21.53 32.54 3.11
CA THR A 306 22.81 32.51 3.81
C THR A 306 22.60 31.82 5.15
N LEU A 307 23.25 30.68 5.36
CA LEU A 307 23.33 30.04 6.67
C LEU A 307 24.01 30.99 7.66
N PRO A 308 23.49 31.20 8.88
CA PRO A 308 24.18 31.96 9.90
C PRO A 308 25.49 31.27 10.29
N ASN A 309 26.54 32.07 10.36
CA ASN A 309 27.87 31.66 10.78
C ASN A 309 27.88 31.49 12.31
N THR A 310 27.98 30.27 12.81
CA THR A 310 28.31 30.00 14.21
C THR A 310 29.44 28.99 14.27
N ASN A 311 30.62 29.50 14.61
CA ASN A 311 31.79 28.71 15.03
C ASN A 311 31.50 28.07 16.39
N VAL A 312 31.27 26.75 16.43
CA VAL A 312 31.54 25.92 17.61
C VAL A 312 32.14 24.62 17.11
N GLY A 313 33.28 24.24 17.70
CA GLY A 313 34.20 23.22 17.22
C GLY A 313 33.60 21.82 17.09
N ILE A 314 34.09 21.10 16.09
CA ILE A 314 33.86 19.68 15.88
C ILE A 314 34.65 18.93 16.96
N THR A 315 33.94 18.45 17.98
CA THR A 315 34.40 17.32 18.79
C THR A 315 33.52 16.11 18.47
N ASP A 316 34.20 15.09 17.99
CA ASP A 316 33.84 13.69 17.85
C ASP A 316 32.86 13.18 18.93
N CYS A 317 31.77 12.52 18.52
CA CYS A 317 30.93 11.61 19.32
C CYS A 317 29.77 11.05 18.45
N LEU A 318 30.03 10.02 17.66
CA LEU A 318 29.01 9.05 17.24
C LEU A 318 29.44 7.65 17.68
N LEU A 319 29.18 7.36 18.94
CA LEU A 319 29.11 5.99 19.46
C LEU A 319 27.93 5.94 20.42
N GLU A 320 26.79 5.43 19.97
CA GLU A 320 25.83 4.78 20.87
C GLU A 320 25.59 3.34 20.42
N GLU A 321 26.21 2.49 21.23
CA GLU A 321 26.01 1.09 21.57
C GLU A 321 25.03 0.21 20.78
N SER A 322 25.62 -0.83 20.20
CA SER A 322 24.98 -2.09 19.83
C SER A 322 24.56 -2.91 21.05
N SER A 323 23.28 -3.27 21.12
CA SER A 323 22.75 -4.25 22.09
C SER A 323 23.10 -5.71 21.71
N PRO A 324 23.15 -6.65 22.69
CA PRO A 324 24.06 -7.80 22.66
C PRO A 324 23.58 -9.02 21.83
N LYS A 325 24.56 -9.65 21.17
CA LYS A 325 24.43 -10.89 20.39
C LYS A 325 24.21 -12.11 21.29
N LEU A 326 23.20 -12.93 21.00
CA LEU A 326 23.08 -14.30 21.52
C LEU A 326 23.72 -15.31 20.53
N PRO A 327 24.26 -16.46 21.01
CA PRO A 327 25.10 -17.34 20.20
C PRO A 327 24.30 -18.14 19.17
N ARG A 328 24.83 -18.18 17.93
CA ARG A 328 24.32 -18.98 16.82
C ARG A 328 24.73 -20.46 17.02
N GLN A 329 23.75 -21.35 17.15
CA GLN A 329 23.96 -22.79 16.94
C GLN A 329 23.63 -23.15 15.48
N SER A 330 24.56 -23.86 14.84
CA SER A 330 24.49 -24.30 13.44
C SER A 330 23.64 -25.57 13.29
N PRO A 331 22.86 -25.71 12.20
CA PRO A 331 22.48 -27.03 11.70
C PRO A 331 23.26 -27.37 10.43
N GLY A 332 23.85 -28.56 10.45
CA GLY A 332 24.55 -29.18 9.32
C GLY A 332 23.65 -29.57 8.15
N ALA A 333 24.32 -29.95 7.07
CA ALA A 333 23.77 -30.30 5.77
C ALA A 333 22.78 -31.48 5.79
N GLN A 334 21.69 -31.40 5.01
CA GLN A 334 21.60 -32.07 3.71
C GLN A 334 20.20 -32.01 3.07
N ARG A 335 20.26 -31.85 1.74
CA ARG A 335 19.42 -32.41 0.67
C ARG A 335 18.18 -31.63 0.20
N LYS A 336 18.23 -31.40 -1.12
CA LYS A 336 17.26 -30.77 -2.02
C LYS A 336 15.95 -31.55 -2.05
N ASP A 337 14.84 -30.82 -2.09
CA ASP A 337 13.75 -31.06 -3.04
C ASP A 337 13.05 -29.73 -3.35
N LEU A 338 12.99 -29.42 -4.64
CA LEU A 338 12.32 -28.26 -5.22
C LEU A 338 10.82 -28.51 -5.23
N LEU A 339 10.03 -27.59 -4.66
CA LEU A 339 8.69 -27.20 -5.14
C LEU A 339 8.12 -26.07 -4.25
N SER A 340 7.76 -24.96 -4.91
CA SER A 340 6.76 -23.94 -4.55
C SER A 340 6.59 -23.55 -3.08
N ASN A 341 6.96 -22.31 -2.72
CA ASN A 341 6.41 -21.64 -1.54
C ASN A 341 6.37 -20.11 -1.72
N CYS A 342 5.16 -19.56 -1.88
CA CYS A 342 4.85 -18.20 -1.42
C CYS A 342 4.80 -18.25 0.11
N MET A 343 5.66 -17.48 0.79
CA MET A 343 5.64 -17.39 2.24
C MET A 343 4.36 -16.69 2.73
N PRO A 344 3.72 -17.19 3.80
CA PRO A 344 2.57 -16.52 4.41
C PRO A 344 3.00 -15.23 5.13
N ILE A 345 2.23 -14.17 4.90
CA ILE A 345 2.31 -12.87 5.58
C ILE A 345 2.10 -13.10 7.08
N LYS A 346 3.09 -12.73 7.90
CA LYS A 346 2.99 -12.73 9.36
C LYS A 346 2.23 -11.49 9.80
N TRP A 347 1.11 -11.66 10.51
CA TRP A 347 0.36 -10.57 11.11
C TRP A 347 0.81 -10.44 12.57
N THR A 348 1.56 -9.40 12.91
CA THR A 348 1.94 -9.17 14.31
C THR A 348 0.82 -8.46 15.07
N THR A 349 0.80 -8.72 16.37
CA THR A 349 -0.29 -8.55 17.33
C THR A 349 -0.74 -7.11 17.59
N TRP A 350 -2.06 -6.95 17.67
CA TRP A 350 -2.75 -5.80 18.28
C TRP A 350 -2.51 -5.77 19.79
N LYS A 351 -1.75 -4.77 20.26
CA LYS A 351 -1.70 -4.36 21.67
C LYS A 351 -1.78 -2.84 21.79
N LYS A 352 -2.87 -2.39 22.40
CA LYS A 352 -3.07 -1.17 23.20
C LYS A 352 -2.65 0.18 22.59
N TRP A 353 -3.66 0.96 22.19
CA TRP A 353 -3.71 2.40 22.49
C TRP A 353 -5.13 2.77 22.97
N THR A 354 -5.39 2.57 24.26
CA THR A 354 -6.38 3.35 25.01
C THR A 354 -5.61 4.43 25.76
N ASN A 355 -5.72 5.68 25.30
CA ASN A 355 -5.71 6.93 26.06
C ASN A 355 -5.52 8.09 25.09
N PHE A 356 -6.62 8.75 24.73
CA PHE A 356 -6.87 10.21 24.80
C PHE A 356 -8.21 10.53 24.14
#